data_AF-A0A534S961-F1
#
_entry.id   AF-A0A534S961-F1
#
_cell.length_a   1.000
_cell.length_b   1.000
_cell.length_c   1.000
_cell.angle_alpha   90.00
_cell.angle_beta   90.00
_cell.angle_gamma   90.00
#
_symmetry.space_group_name_H-M   'P 1'
#
loop_
_entity.id
_entity.type
_entity.pdbx_description
1 polymer ?
#
loop_
_entity_poly.entity_id
_entity_poly.type
_entity_poly.pdbx_seq_one_letter_code
_entity_poly.pdbx_strand_id
1 'polypeptide(L)'
;MPDFHRTLINDGQIQEYWFSVLWEHPFGNSCLDFFKALTMHYGLSTADASYFSKHHEADTMDHLDRKSHGAVTQTVLARLLQEGVNERPGYSAEYCAVTPADLNKLFMDGCYNATH
;
A
#
# COMPACT_ATOMS: atom_id res chain seq x y z
N MET A 1 0.65 -13.39 -14.26
CA MET A 1 1.82 -13.09 -13.42
C MET A 1 1.62 -13.84 -12.10
N PRO A 2 2.38 -14.89 -11.78
CA PRO A 2 2.23 -15.53 -10.48
C PRO A 2 2.72 -14.56 -9.40
N ASP A 3 1.76 -14.05 -8.63
CA ASP A 3 1.83 -13.49 -7.28
C ASP A 3 3.11 -12.72 -6.88
N PHE A 4 3.32 -11.53 -7.46
CA PHE A 4 4.45 -10.64 -7.19
C PHE A 4 4.71 -10.46 -5.69
N HIS A 5 3.68 -10.12 -4.92
CA HIS A 5 3.84 -9.80 -3.50
C HIS A 5 4.17 -11.06 -2.68
N ARG A 6 3.55 -12.21 -3.00
CA ARG A 6 3.91 -13.50 -2.40
C ARG A 6 5.36 -13.90 -2.70
N THR A 7 5.85 -13.65 -3.90
CA THR A 7 7.26 -13.90 -4.23
C THR A 7 8.19 -13.08 -3.34
N LEU A 8 7.87 -11.80 -3.12
CA LEU A 8 8.66 -10.95 -2.23
C LEU A 8 8.60 -11.38 -0.75
N ILE A 9 7.46 -11.89 -0.28
CA ILE A 9 7.35 -12.38 1.09
C ILE A 9 8.15 -13.68 1.30
N ASN A 10 8.08 -14.62 0.36
CA ASN A 10 8.67 -15.95 0.54
C ASN A 10 10.14 -16.02 0.14
N ASP A 11 10.50 -15.38 -0.96
CA ASP A 11 11.80 -15.52 -1.62
C ASP A 11 12.51 -14.16 -1.80
N GLY A 12 11.86 -13.06 -1.39
CA GLY A 12 12.35 -11.69 -1.47
C GLY A 12 13.53 -11.43 -0.56
N GLN A 13 14.38 -10.50 -0.95
CA GLN A 13 15.25 -9.85 0.02
C GLN A 13 14.42 -8.87 0.87
N ILE A 14 14.80 -8.65 2.13
CA ILE A 14 14.01 -7.85 3.06
C ILE A 14 13.70 -6.44 2.50
N GLN A 15 14.66 -5.81 1.83
CA GLN A 15 14.49 -4.50 1.23
C GLN A 15 13.44 -4.49 0.11
N GLU A 16 13.33 -5.56 -0.67
CA GLU A 16 12.37 -5.64 -1.77
C GLU A 16 10.94 -5.67 -1.25
N TYR A 17 10.69 -6.44 -0.18
CA TYR A 17 9.42 -6.40 0.54
C TYR A 17 9.11 -4.98 1.02
N TRP A 18 10.06 -4.33 1.70
CA TRP A 18 9.84 -2.97 2.23
C TRP A 18 9.61 -1.92 1.15
N PHE A 19 10.27 -2.03 -0.01
CA PHE A 19 9.95 -1.18 -1.16
C PHE A 19 8.54 -1.48 -1.69
N SER A 20 8.12 -2.74 -1.70
CA SER A 20 6.81 -3.16 -2.20
C SER A 20 5.60 -2.78 -1.34
N VAL A 21 5.82 -2.28 -0.12
CA VAL A 21 4.75 -1.78 0.77
C VAL A 21 4.74 -0.26 0.89
N LEU A 22 5.56 0.44 0.10
CA LEU A 22 5.59 1.92 0.09
C LEU A 22 4.23 2.55 -0.26
N TRP A 23 3.36 1.80 -0.96
CA TRP A 23 2.03 2.23 -1.35
C TRP A 23 1.03 2.36 -0.19
N GLU A 24 1.30 1.78 0.99
CA GLU A 24 0.35 1.77 2.12
C GLU A 24 -0.03 3.19 2.56
N HIS A 25 0.93 4.11 2.64
CA HIS A 25 0.62 5.49 3.04
C HIS A 25 -0.26 6.24 2.02
N PRO A 26 0.07 6.27 0.71
CA PRO A 26 -0.85 6.78 -0.32
C PRO A 26 -2.23 6.12 -0.32
N PHE A 27 -2.31 4.80 -0.04
CA PHE A 27 -3.58 4.10 0.07
C PHE A 27 -4.39 4.56 1.28
N GLY A 28 -3.77 4.71 2.45
CA GLY A 28 -4.39 5.31 3.62
C GLY A 28 -5.01 6.67 3.33
N ASN A 29 -4.34 7.53 2.56
CA ASN A 29 -4.91 8.81 2.12
C ASN A 29 -6.15 8.61 1.23
N SER A 30 -6.08 7.69 0.26
CA SER A 30 -7.21 7.37 -0.63
C SER A 30 -8.40 6.79 0.14
N CYS A 31 -8.16 6.01 1.19
CA CYS A 31 -9.19 5.44 2.05
C CYS A 31 -10.08 6.52 2.70
N LEU A 32 -9.53 7.67 3.06
CA LEU A 32 -10.35 8.78 3.57
C LEU A 32 -11.33 9.29 2.51
N ASP A 33 -10.90 9.38 1.26
CA ASP A 33 -11.75 9.81 0.15
C ASP A 33 -12.85 8.78 -0.13
N PHE A 34 -12.53 7.49 -0.13
CA PHE A 34 -13.53 6.41 -0.23
C PHE A 34 -14.54 6.46 0.92
N PHE A 35 -14.08 6.60 2.16
CA PHE A 35 -14.97 6.70 3.32
C PHE A 35 -15.97 7.85 3.18
N LYS A 36 -15.48 9.04 2.82
CA LYS A 36 -16.32 10.22 2.60
C LYS A 36 -17.30 9.99 1.45
N ALA A 37 -16.82 9.48 0.31
CA ALA A 37 -17.67 9.22 -0.84
C ALA A 37 -18.82 8.26 -0.50
N LEU A 38 -18.50 7.12 0.10
CA LEU A 38 -19.47 6.07 0.44
C LEU A 38 -20.52 6.57 1.44
N THR A 39 -20.10 7.30 2.48
CA THR A 39 -21.00 7.74 3.55
C THR A 39 -21.79 9.01 3.22
N MET A 40 -21.22 9.91 2.42
CA MET A 40 -21.84 11.21 2.13
C MET A 40 -22.61 11.24 0.80
N HIS A 41 -22.20 10.44 -0.18
CA HIS A 41 -22.80 10.47 -1.51
C HIS A 41 -23.57 9.18 -1.87
N TYR A 42 -23.10 8.03 -1.40
CA TYR A 42 -23.71 6.73 -1.74
C TYR A 42 -24.61 6.15 -0.64
N GLY A 43 -24.79 6.86 0.47
CA GLY A 43 -25.78 6.53 1.51
C GLY A 43 -25.41 5.35 2.40
N LEU A 44 -24.15 4.90 2.39
CA LEU A 44 -23.68 3.85 3.31
C LEU A 44 -23.55 4.40 4.73
N SER A 45 -23.76 3.56 5.73
CA SER A 45 -23.48 3.94 7.11
C SER A 45 -21.97 3.96 7.38
N THR A 46 -21.56 4.62 8.46
CA THR A 46 -20.15 4.60 8.90
C THR A 46 -19.67 3.20 9.29
N ALA A 47 -20.59 2.32 9.73
CA ALA A 47 -20.28 0.94 10.05
C ALA A 47 -19.96 0.12 8.77
N ASP A 48 -20.75 0.31 7.71
CA ASP A 48 -20.55 -0.36 6.41
C ASP A 48 -19.22 0.06 5.77
N ALA A 49 -18.83 1.33 5.92
CA ALA A 49 -17.59 1.88 5.37
C ALA A 49 -16.39 1.80 6.35
N SER A 50 -16.54 1.14 7.50
CA SER A 50 -15.55 1.21 8.60
C SER A 50 -14.16 0.67 8.26
N TYR A 51 -14.05 -0.19 7.23
CA TYR A 51 -12.75 -0.64 6.72
C TYR A 51 -11.87 0.54 6.29
N PHE A 52 -12.43 1.49 5.55
CA PHE A 52 -11.70 2.61 4.98
C PHE A 52 -11.27 3.62 6.04
N SER A 53 -12.13 3.95 7.01
CA SER A 53 -11.73 4.85 8.10
C SER A 53 -10.63 4.25 8.97
N LYS A 54 -10.72 2.94 9.26
CA LYS A 54 -9.69 2.22 10.04
C LYS A 54 -8.36 2.12 9.29
N HIS A 55 -8.36 1.84 7.99
CA HIS A 55 -7.11 1.83 7.20
C HIS A 55 -6.49 3.21 7.10
N HIS A 56 -7.31 4.26 6.90
CA HIS A 56 -6.79 5.63 6.91
C HIS A 56 -6.04 5.93 8.22
N GLU A 57 -6.63 5.59 9.37
CA GLU A 57 -5.98 5.74 10.67
C GLU A 57 -4.69 4.92 10.76
N ALA A 58 -4.75 3.61 10.49
CA ALA A 58 -3.60 2.71 10.63
C ALA A 58 -2.41 3.08 9.71
N ASP A 59 -2.67 3.55 8.50
CA ASP A 59 -1.63 3.80 7.49
C ASP A 59 -1.04 5.22 7.59
N THR A 60 -1.77 6.17 8.19
CA THR A 60 -1.39 7.59 8.20
C THR A 60 -1.19 8.20 9.58
N MET A 61 -1.72 7.59 10.64
CA MET A 61 -1.70 8.14 12.01
C MET A 61 -1.08 7.17 13.01
N ASP A 62 -0.29 7.71 13.94
CA ASP A 62 0.14 6.93 15.10
C ASP A 62 -1.07 6.70 16.03
N HIS A 63 -1.24 5.46 16.51
CA HIS A 63 -2.37 5.08 17.35
C HIS A 63 -1.98 4.01 18.37
N LEU A 64 -2.48 4.11 19.61
CA LEU A 64 -2.25 3.15 20.71
C LEU A 64 -0.78 2.73 20.87
N ASP A 65 0.12 3.72 20.97
CA ASP A 65 1.58 3.52 21.10
C ASP A 65 2.25 2.78 19.92
N ARG A 66 1.55 2.64 18.79
CA ARG A 66 2.07 2.08 17.54
C ARG A 66 2.24 3.17 16.51
N LYS A 67 3.32 3.03 15.72
CA LYS A 67 3.57 3.88 14.56
C LYS A 67 2.63 3.49 13.41
N SER A 68 2.21 4.48 12.63
CA SER A 68 1.48 4.21 11.39
C SER A 68 2.29 3.33 10.46
N HIS A 69 1.63 2.55 9.60
CA HIS A 69 2.34 1.71 8.62
C HIS A 69 3.25 2.55 7.72
N GLY A 70 2.78 3.72 7.28
CA GLY A 70 3.60 4.68 6.52
C GLY A 70 4.86 5.11 7.26
N ALA A 71 4.76 5.43 8.55
CA ALA A 71 5.91 5.83 9.37
C ALA A 71 6.89 4.68 9.60
N VAL A 72 6.39 3.45 9.81
CA VAL A 72 7.23 2.24 9.93
C VAL A 72 8.00 2.00 8.63
N THR A 73 7.30 1.96 7.50
CA THR A 73 7.90 1.74 6.17
C THR A 73 8.96 2.79 5.85
N GLN A 74 8.67 4.06 6.10
CA GLN A 74 9.65 5.14 5.91
C GLN A 74 10.89 4.96 6.78
N THR A 75 10.71 4.59 8.05
CA THR A 75 11.82 4.39 9.01
C THR A 75 12.73 3.24 8.57
N VAL A 76 12.13 2.11 8.18
CA VAL A 76 12.87 0.93 7.73
C VAL A 76 13.62 1.20 6.43
N LEU A 77 12.95 1.79 5.44
CA LEU A 77 13.58 2.13 4.16
C LEU A 77 14.71 3.15 4.32
N ALA A 78 14.54 4.17 5.16
CA ALA A 78 15.62 5.12 5.47
C ALA A 78 16.84 4.40 6.04
N ARG A 79 16.65 3.41 6.91
CA ARG A 79 17.75 2.64 7.49
C ARG A 79 18.42 1.73 6.46
N LEU A 80 17.64 1.00 5.67
CA LEU A 80 18.15 0.12 4.60
C LEU A 80 18.98 0.91 3.58
N LEU A 81 18.50 2.10 3.19
CA LEU A 81 19.21 2.98 2.26
C LEU A 81 20.54 3.50 2.85
N GLN A 82 20.58 3.79 4.16
CA GLN A 82 21.81 4.20 4.85
C GLN A 82 22.84 3.06 4.95
N GLU A 83 22.39 1.83 5.16
CA GLU A 83 23.25 0.64 5.26
C GLU A 83 23.69 0.12 3.88
N GLY A 84 23.02 0.58 2.82
CA GLY A 84 23.22 0.13 1.44
C GLY A 84 22.26 -0.99 1.08
N VAL A 85 21.64 -0.87 -0.09
CA VAL A 85 20.74 -1.88 -0.64
C VAL A 85 21.43 -2.66 -1.75
N ASN A 86 21.23 -3.98 -1.75
CA ASN A 86 21.63 -4.83 -2.87
C ASN A 86 20.42 -5.00 -3.80
N GLU A 87 20.62 -4.82 -5.09
CA GLU A 87 19.57 -5.03 -6.09
C GLU A 87 19.87 -6.29 -6.89
N ARG A 88 18.94 -7.25 -6.87
CA ARG A 88 19.03 -8.39 -7.78
C ARG A 88 18.48 -8.01 -9.15
N PRO A 89 18.96 -8.64 -10.23
CA PRO A 89 18.37 -8.48 -11.56
C PRO A 89 16.86 -8.72 -11.54
N GLY A 90 16.09 -7.77 -12.09
CA GLY A 90 14.63 -7.85 -12.19
C GLY A 90 13.85 -7.42 -10.95
N TYR A 91 14.51 -7.06 -9.84
CA TYR A 91 13.86 -6.56 -8.62
C TYR A 91 14.62 -5.37 -8.03
N SER A 92 14.82 -4.33 -8.84
CA SER A 92 15.35 -3.06 -8.33
C SER A 92 14.41 -2.46 -7.28
N ALA A 93 14.93 -1.54 -6.46
CA ALA A 93 14.13 -0.81 -5.48
C ALA A 93 12.94 -0.10 -6.15
N GLU A 94 13.19 0.54 -7.29
CA GLU A 94 12.15 1.21 -8.08
C GLU A 94 11.10 0.22 -8.57
N TYR A 95 11.51 -0.90 -9.19
CA TYR A 95 10.58 -1.92 -9.66
C TYR A 95 9.69 -2.43 -8.53
N CYS A 96 10.28 -2.73 -7.38
CA CYS A 96 9.54 -3.19 -6.21
C CYS A 96 8.55 -2.14 -5.70
N ALA A 97 8.91 -0.86 -5.72
CA ALA A 97 8.06 0.24 -5.26
C ALA A 97 6.90 0.57 -6.20
N VAL A 98 7.10 0.51 -7.52
CA VAL A 98 6.07 0.93 -8.50
C VAL A 98 5.14 -0.19 -8.92
N THR A 99 5.60 -1.45 -8.91
CA THR A 99 4.80 -2.60 -9.35
C THR A 99 3.46 -2.74 -8.62
N PRO A 100 3.35 -2.55 -7.28
CA PRO A 100 2.06 -2.54 -6.59
C PRO A 100 1.06 -1.51 -7.15
N ALA A 101 1.54 -0.30 -7.49
CA ALA A 101 0.70 0.75 -8.05
C ALA A 101 0.23 0.38 -9.47
N ASP A 102 1.11 -0.18 -10.30
CA ASP A 102 0.77 -0.65 -11.65
C ASP A 102 -0.26 -1.80 -11.60
N LEU A 103 -0.08 -2.76 -10.68
CA LEU A 103 -1.03 -3.85 -10.47
C LEU A 103 -2.40 -3.33 -10.01
N ASN A 104 -2.43 -2.35 -9.11
CA ASN A 104 -3.66 -1.70 -8.68
C ASN A 104 -4.35 -0.97 -9.86
N LYS A 105 -3.58 -0.26 -10.70
CA LYS A 105 -4.12 0.36 -11.91
C LYS A 105 -4.77 -0.67 -12.83
N LEU A 106 -4.09 -1.77 -13.12
CA LEU A 106 -4.63 -2.83 -13.98
C LEU A 106 -5.93 -3.42 -13.40
N PHE A 107 -6.00 -3.60 -12.09
CA PHE A 107 -7.22 -4.02 -11.41
C PHE A 107 -8.36 -3.01 -11.59
N MET A 108 -8.10 -1.72 -11.33
CA MET A 108 -9.11 -0.66 -11.44
C MET A 108 -9.59 -0.47 -12.88
N ASP A 109 -8.70 -0.52 -13.87
CA ASP A 109 -9.04 -0.48 -15.29
C ASP A 109 -9.93 -1.69 -15.66
N GLY A 110 -9.62 -2.87 -15.14
CA GLY A 110 -10.44 -4.07 -15.31
C GLY A 110 -11.86 -3.93 -14.76
N CYS A 111 -12.00 -3.39 -13.54
CA CYS A 111 -13.31 -3.11 -12.93
C CYS A 111 -14.10 -2.07 -13.75
N TYR A 112 -13.44 -1.02 -14.22
CA TYR A 112 -14.07 0.01 -15.04
C TYR A 112 -14.61 -0.56 -16.36
N ASN A 113 -13.77 -1.28 -17.09
CA ASN A 113 -14.13 -1.90 -18.38
C ASN A 113 -15.18 -3.02 -18.26
N ALA A 114 -15.33 -3.63 -17.08
CA ALA A 114 -16.36 -4.63 -16.85
C ALA A 114 -17.75 -4.02 -16.57
N THR A 115 -17.81 -2.71 -16.31
CA THR A 115 -19.02 -2.00 -15.88
C THR A 115 -19.47 -0.91 -16.86
N HIS A 116 -18.73 -0.69 -17.95
CA HIS A 116 -18.99 0.28 -19.03
C HIS A 116 -18.76 -0.39 -20.38
#